data_AF-A0AAU3SZ08-F1
#
_entry.id   AF-A0AAU3SZ08-F1
#
_cell.length_a   1.000
_cell.length_b   1.000
_cell.length_c   1.000
_cell.angle_alpha   90.00
_cell.angle_beta   90.00
_cell.angle_gamma   90.00
#
_symmetry.space_group_name_H-M   'P 1'
#
loop_
_entity.id
_entity.type
_entity.pdbx_description
1 polymer ?
#
loop_
_entity_poly.entity_id
_entity_poly.type
_entity_poly.pdbx_seq_one_letter_code
_entity_poly.pdbx_strand_id
1 'polypeptide(L)'
;MTGAERTMKALRSARWRRGPRRVAWATMLWAVLYAGFGLACALSGTPLLYHGGDSRTSGLGWAVAAVGAVATMASGAVVLYGLRPAVRALLWVACGLAGITAFSLLMDVITLMLGQGVDSRASAANKALAAVGAVLLAATATARSGRRPAGTAVRAPSAAPQPVQLAAWAGTLAFVPYAAMKLVWASGGTFAGISGAEMLAMSERNGASGLFLALESWGLDPTALLAVLGVFLLWGLVRPWGQVFPRWTLFLRGRRVPRWLPLAPAVLGAATLAPYGVAGVGYLVLATAGVAPMRRGDFPSSGDALLVGWIGMVAFAVYGVAVTIAARSYWLRTRPATV
;
A
#
# COMPACT_ATOMS: atom_id res chain seq x y z
N MET A 1 -25.98 -30.11 -29.97
CA MET A 1 -24.89 -30.21 -28.97
C MET A 1 -24.38 -31.64 -28.92
N THR A 2 -23.16 -31.86 -29.40
CA THR A 2 -22.53 -33.20 -29.45
C THR A 2 -22.09 -33.66 -28.06
N GLY A 3 -21.90 -34.96 -27.85
CA GLY A 3 -21.42 -35.52 -26.58
C GLY A 3 -20.10 -34.86 -26.11
N ALA A 4 -19.20 -34.55 -27.04
CA ALA A 4 -17.94 -33.86 -26.78
C ALA A 4 -18.13 -32.45 -26.17
N GLU A 5 -19.12 -31.67 -26.61
CA GLU A 5 -19.41 -30.35 -26.03
C GLU A 5 -19.93 -30.43 -24.59
N ARG A 6 -20.67 -31.50 -24.25
CA ARG A 6 -21.12 -31.73 -22.87
C ARG A 6 -19.94 -32.08 -21.96
N THR A 7 -19.04 -32.95 -22.41
CA THR A 7 -17.84 -33.34 -21.66
C THR A 7 -16.90 -32.16 -21.44
N MET A 8 -16.70 -31.31 -22.46
CA MET A 8 -15.89 -30.09 -22.33
C MET A 8 -16.52 -29.04 -21.40
N LYS A 9 -17.86 -28.89 -21.42
CA LYS A 9 -18.58 -28.01 -20.46
C LYS A 9 -18.46 -28.54 -19.03
N ALA A 10 -18.53 -29.86 -18.83
CA ALA A 10 -18.40 -30.51 -17.52
C ALA A 10 -16.97 -30.40 -16.95
N LEU A 11 -15.94 -30.63 -17.78
CA LEU A 11 -14.54 -30.46 -17.36
C LEU A 11 -14.22 -29.00 -17.03
N ARG A 12 -14.74 -28.05 -17.82
CA ARG A 12 -14.62 -26.62 -17.49
C ARG A 12 -15.35 -26.32 -16.18
N SER A 13 -16.61 -26.73 -15.99
CA SER A 13 -17.34 -26.45 -14.74
C SER A 13 -16.65 -27.03 -13.49
N ALA A 14 -16.04 -28.21 -13.60
CA ALA A 14 -15.25 -28.82 -12.52
C ALA A 14 -13.95 -28.04 -12.22
N ARG A 15 -13.24 -27.57 -13.25
CA ARG A 15 -12.01 -26.75 -13.08
C ARG A 15 -12.30 -25.41 -12.41
N TRP A 16 -13.44 -24.80 -12.72
CA TRP A 16 -13.85 -23.51 -12.18
C TRP A 16 -14.33 -23.58 -10.72
N ARG A 17 -14.97 -24.68 -10.28
CA ARG A 17 -15.31 -24.90 -8.86
C ARG A 17 -14.08 -25.12 -7.97
N ARG A 18 -12.94 -25.53 -8.53
CA ARG A 18 -11.69 -25.76 -7.79
C ARG A 18 -10.93 -24.46 -7.44
N GLY A 19 -11.16 -23.37 -8.16
CA GLY A 19 -10.45 -22.09 -7.96
C GLY A 19 -10.62 -21.51 -6.55
N PRO A 20 -11.86 -21.27 -6.08
CA PRO A 20 -12.13 -20.71 -4.75
C PRO A 20 -11.56 -21.56 -3.61
N ARG A 21 -11.66 -22.89 -3.72
CA ARG A 21 -11.10 -23.82 -2.73
C ARG A 21 -9.59 -23.76 -2.65
N ARG A 22 -8.88 -23.67 -3.79
CA ARG A 22 -7.42 -23.55 -3.81
C ARG A 22 -6.93 -22.28 -3.12
N VAL A 23 -7.62 -21.16 -3.34
CA VAL A 23 -7.30 -19.88 -2.66
C VAL A 23 -7.49 -20.02 -1.16
N ALA A 24 -8.62 -20.59 -0.71
CA ALA A 24 -8.86 -20.82 0.72
C ALA A 24 -7.80 -21.73 1.38
N TRP A 25 -7.35 -22.79 0.68
CA TRP A 25 -6.25 -23.64 1.15
C TRP A 25 -4.92 -22.89 1.25
N ALA A 26 -4.57 -22.07 0.25
CA ALA A 26 -3.37 -21.25 0.30
C ALA A 26 -3.41 -20.23 1.46
N THR A 27 -4.56 -19.59 1.68
CA THR A 27 -4.78 -18.67 2.80
C THR A 27 -4.68 -19.38 4.14
N MET A 28 -5.21 -20.61 4.26
CA MET A 28 -5.10 -21.40 5.47
C MET A 28 -3.65 -21.80 5.77
N LEU A 29 -2.90 -22.28 4.77
CA LEU A 29 -1.49 -22.61 4.91
C LEU A 29 -0.68 -21.38 5.34
N TRP A 30 -0.89 -20.24 4.69
CA TRP A 30 -0.27 -18.97 5.08
C TRP A 30 -0.61 -18.61 6.53
N ALA A 31 -1.87 -18.73 6.94
CA ALA A 31 -2.32 -18.36 8.27
C ALA A 31 -1.67 -19.22 9.37
N VAL A 32 -1.47 -20.52 9.11
CA VAL A 32 -0.73 -21.42 10.00
C VAL A 32 0.73 -21.01 10.12
N LEU A 33 1.39 -20.73 8.99
CA LEU A 33 2.79 -20.27 8.98
C LEU A 33 2.95 -18.93 9.70
N TYR A 34 2.01 -18.00 9.49
CA TYR A 34 2.03 -16.68 10.13
C TYR A 34 1.79 -16.79 11.65
N ALA A 35 0.87 -17.65 12.08
CA ALA A 35 0.65 -17.94 13.49
C ALA A 35 1.90 -18.55 14.15
N GLY A 36 2.51 -19.53 13.48
CA GLY A 36 3.74 -20.19 13.95
C GLY A 36 4.92 -19.22 14.03
N PHE A 37 5.08 -18.33 13.06
CA PHE A 37 6.09 -17.28 13.07
C PHE A 37 5.87 -16.31 14.26
N GLY A 38 4.64 -15.84 14.47
CA GLY A 38 4.29 -14.99 15.61
C GLY A 38 4.58 -15.65 16.95
N LEU A 39 4.22 -16.94 17.09
CA LEU A 39 4.46 -17.73 18.30
C LEU A 39 5.95 -17.93 18.55
N ALA A 40 6.72 -18.30 17.52
CA ALA A 40 8.16 -18.49 17.65
C ALA A 40 8.85 -17.20 18.14
N CYS A 41 8.47 -16.05 17.57
CA CYS A 41 9.02 -14.75 17.98
C CYS A 41 8.59 -14.35 19.39
N ALA A 42 7.34 -14.66 19.79
CA ALA A 42 6.86 -14.41 21.14
C ALA A 42 7.64 -15.25 22.18
N LEU A 43 7.91 -16.52 21.86
CA LEU A 43 8.66 -17.43 22.74
C LEU A 43 10.16 -17.08 22.81
N SER A 44 10.75 -16.62 21.71
CA SER A 44 12.15 -16.19 21.67
C SER A 44 12.39 -14.75 22.17
N GLY A 45 11.32 -14.02 22.51
CA GLY A 45 11.40 -12.61 22.88
C GLY A 45 11.84 -11.69 21.73
N THR A 46 11.69 -12.14 20.47
CA THR A 46 12.07 -11.35 19.29
C THR A 46 11.00 -10.31 18.97
N PRO A 47 11.32 -9.00 19.01
CA PRO A 47 10.33 -7.96 18.77
C PRO A 47 9.93 -7.92 17.29
N LEU A 48 8.62 -8.07 17.02
CA LEU A 48 8.07 -8.00 15.66
C LEU A 48 7.65 -6.59 15.24
N LEU A 49 7.32 -5.74 16.22
CA LEU A 49 6.91 -4.36 16.02
C LEU A 49 7.79 -3.48 16.89
N TYR A 50 8.67 -2.69 16.26
CA TYR A 50 9.50 -1.74 16.97
C TYR A 50 8.67 -0.49 17.27
N HIS A 51 8.39 -0.24 18.55
CA HIS A 51 7.92 1.05 19.03
C HIS A 51 8.95 1.54 20.05
N GLY A 52 9.54 2.71 19.76
CA GLY A 52 10.79 3.17 20.37
C GLY A 52 10.83 3.04 21.89
N GLY A 53 11.89 2.40 22.38
CA GLY A 53 12.37 2.49 23.77
C GLY A 53 12.02 1.32 24.69
N ASP A 54 10.83 0.72 24.57
CA ASP A 54 10.37 -0.24 25.56
C ASP A 54 10.54 -1.70 25.11
N SER A 55 11.55 -2.35 25.68
CA SER A 55 11.85 -3.79 25.57
C SER A 55 10.78 -4.71 26.19
N ARG A 56 9.67 -4.17 26.70
CA ARG A 56 8.55 -4.93 27.30
C ARG A 56 7.52 -5.48 26.30
N THR A 57 7.78 -5.41 25.00
CA THR A 57 6.80 -5.67 23.92
C THR A 57 6.64 -7.15 23.52
N SER A 58 6.70 -8.12 24.46
CA SER A 58 6.39 -9.53 24.16
C SER A 58 4.92 -9.75 23.75
N GLY A 59 4.01 -8.86 24.17
CA GLY A 59 2.57 -8.95 23.88
C GLY A 59 2.20 -8.84 22.40
N LEU A 60 3.02 -8.17 21.58
CA LEU A 60 2.73 -7.98 20.16
C LEU A 60 3.00 -9.24 19.33
N GLY A 61 3.94 -10.10 19.74
CA GLY A 61 4.14 -11.43 19.14
C GLY A 61 2.90 -12.31 19.29
N TRP A 62 2.27 -12.27 20.47
CA TRP A 62 1.00 -12.97 20.74
C TRP A 62 -0.15 -12.43 19.91
N ALA A 63 -0.20 -11.12 19.65
CA ALA A 63 -1.22 -10.54 18.77
C ALA A 63 -1.08 -11.06 17.32
N VAL A 64 0.14 -11.16 16.80
CA VAL A 64 0.40 -11.75 15.47
C VAL A 64 -0.04 -13.22 15.44
N ALA A 65 0.31 -14.00 16.47
CA ALA A 65 -0.11 -15.39 16.60
C ALA A 65 -1.64 -15.54 16.63
N ALA A 66 -2.33 -14.68 17.39
CA ALA A 66 -3.79 -14.67 17.48
C ALA A 66 -4.45 -14.34 16.14
N VAL A 67 -3.95 -13.34 15.41
CA VAL A 67 -4.44 -13.01 14.06
C VAL A 67 -4.26 -14.19 13.11
N GLY A 68 -3.10 -14.85 13.13
CA GLY A 68 -2.86 -16.07 12.34
C GLY A 68 -3.80 -17.23 12.71
N ALA A 69 -4.06 -17.44 14.00
CA ALA A 69 -5.00 -18.47 14.47
C ALA A 69 -6.44 -18.19 14.01
N VAL A 70 -6.92 -16.95 14.16
CA VAL A 70 -8.25 -16.52 13.68
C VAL A 70 -8.37 -16.68 12.17
N ALA A 71 -7.34 -16.26 11.42
CA ALA A 71 -7.30 -16.43 9.96
C ALA A 71 -7.31 -17.91 9.54
N THR A 72 -6.64 -18.78 10.30
CA THR A 72 -6.62 -20.23 10.09
C THR A 72 -8.02 -20.82 10.27
N MET A 73 -8.68 -20.51 11.39
CA MET A 73 -10.04 -20.96 11.68
C MET A 73 -11.05 -20.46 10.63
N ALA A 74 -10.97 -19.18 10.27
CA ALA A 74 -11.84 -18.57 9.27
C ALA A 74 -11.66 -19.23 7.89
N SER A 75 -10.42 -19.43 7.46
CA SER A 75 -10.10 -20.04 6.17
C SER A 75 -10.49 -21.52 6.13
N GLY A 76 -10.25 -22.27 7.22
CA GLY A 76 -10.71 -23.64 7.38
C GLY A 76 -12.24 -23.76 7.31
N ALA A 77 -12.96 -22.84 7.95
CA ALA A 77 -14.42 -22.78 7.85
C ALA A 77 -14.90 -22.52 6.41
N VAL A 78 -14.18 -21.70 5.61
CA VAL A 78 -14.48 -21.54 4.18
C VAL A 78 -14.25 -22.83 3.39
N VAL A 79 -13.18 -23.57 3.68
CA VAL A 79 -12.88 -24.85 3.00
C VAL A 79 -13.96 -25.89 3.29
N LEU A 80 -14.35 -26.02 4.57
CA LEU A 80 -15.28 -27.05 5.05
C LEU A 80 -16.74 -26.70 4.75
N TYR A 81 -17.16 -25.48 5.08
CA TYR A 81 -18.57 -25.07 5.10
C TYR A 81 -18.94 -24.03 4.04
N GLY A 82 -17.96 -23.54 3.27
CA GLY A 82 -18.15 -22.46 2.30
C GLY A 82 -18.15 -21.06 2.94
N LEU A 83 -18.20 -20.02 2.10
CA LEU A 83 -18.12 -18.63 2.55
C LEU A 83 -19.48 -18.13 3.08
N ARG A 84 -19.63 -18.10 4.41
CA ARG A 84 -20.79 -17.51 5.11
C ARG A 84 -20.57 -16.00 5.40
N PRO A 85 -21.63 -15.20 5.60
CA PRO A 85 -21.51 -13.76 5.88
C PRO A 85 -20.62 -13.43 7.09
N ALA A 86 -20.77 -14.17 8.20
CA ALA A 86 -19.96 -13.98 9.41
C ALA A 86 -18.47 -14.27 9.17
N VAL A 87 -18.17 -15.41 8.52
CA VAL A 87 -16.79 -15.78 8.15
C VAL A 87 -16.19 -14.75 7.20
N ARG A 88 -16.99 -14.21 6.27
CA ARG A 88 -16.56 -13.14 5.38
C ARG A 88 -16.22 -11.86 6.13
N ALA A 89 -17.02 -11.46 7.12
CA ALA A 89 -16.72 -10.33 7.97
C ALA A 89 -15.41 -10.56 8.74
N LEU A 90 -15.23 -11.75 9.32
CA LEU A 90 -14.01 -12.13 10.03
C LEU A 90 -12.77 -12.08 9.13
N LEU A 91 -12.85 -12.58 7.90
CA LEU A 91 -11.76 -12.48 6.92
C LEU A 91 -11.42 -11.04 6.57
N TRP A 92 -12.42 -10.15 6.47
CA TRP A 92 -12.17 -8.72 6.24
C TRP A 92 -11.52 -8.03 7.45
N VAL A 93 -11.93 -8.37 8.66
CA VAL A 93 -11.29 -7.88 9.89
C VAL A 93 -9.83 -8.35 9.94
N ALA A 94 -9.56 -9.64 9.75
CA ALA A 94 -8.21 -10.18 9.70
C ALA A 94 -7.38 -9.56 8.57
N CYS A 95 -7.98 -9.33 7.41
CA CYS A 95 -7.35 -8.64 6.28
C CYS A 95 -6.96 -7.19 6.65
N GLY A 96 -7.84 -6.47 7.36
CA GLY A 96 -7.56 -5.12 7.84
C GLY A 96 -6.40 -5.09 8.83
N LEU A 97 -6.40 -6.00 9.80
CA LEU A 97 -5.32 -6.13 10.78
C LEU A 97 -3.98 -6.49 10.11
N ALA A 98 -3.98 -7.46 9.19
CA ALA A 98 -2.79 -7.81 8.41
C ALA A 98 -2.32 -6.62 7.55
N GLY A 99 -3.23 -5.87 6.95
CA GLY A 99 -2.91 -4.65 6.20
C GLY A 99 -2.25 -3.57 7.06
N ILE A 100 -2.74 -3.36 8.29
CA ILE A 100 -2.14 -2.44 9.27
C ILE A 100 -0.72 -2.90 9.64
N THR A 101 -0.51 -4.21 9.85
CA THR A 101 0.83 -4.74 10.13
C THR A 101 1.78 -4.60 8.93
N ALA A 102 1.27 -4.80 7.72
CA ALA A 102 2.02 -4.68 6.47
C ALA A 102 2.38 -3.24 6.09
N PHE A 103 1.72 -2.27 6.71
CA PHE A 103 1.75 -0.87 6.33
C PHE A 103 3.15 -0.26 6.18
N SER A 104 4.07 -0.59 7.09
CA SER A 104 5.45 -0.08 7.06
C SER A 104 6.37 -0.86 6.11
N LEU A 105 5.88 -1.91 5.43
CA LEU A 105 6.68 -2.68 4.47
C LEU A 105 7.20 -1.83 3.34
N LEU A 106 6.42 -0.84 2.89
CA LEU A 106 6.83 0.04 1.79
C LEU A 106 8.12 0.79 2.15
N MET A 107 8.25 1.25 3.40
CA MET A 107 9.46 1.91 3.87
C MET A 107 10.65 0.95 3.86
N ASP A 108 10.48 -0.27 4.36
CA ASP A 108 11.54 -1.29 4.35
C ASP A 108 11.99 -1.64 2.92
N VAL A 109 11.07 -1.66 1.95
CA VAL A 109 11.40 -1.89 0.54
C VAL A 109 12.18 -0.70 -0.03
N ILE A 110 11.75 0.53 0.27
CA ILE A 110 12.44 1.74 -0.19
C ILE A 110 13.86 1.79 0.38
N THR A 111 14.04 1.53 1.68
CA THR A 111 15.38 1.52 2.29
C THR A 111 16.28 0.46 1.65
N LEU A 112 15.77 -0.77 1.45
CA LEU A 112 16.50 -1.83 0.75
C LEU A 112 16.87 -1.44 -0.70
N MET A 113 15.94 -0.83 -1.45
CA MET A 113 16.20 -0.37 -2.83
C MET A 113 17.27 0.72 -2.88
N LEU A 114 17.39 1.51 -1.82
CA LEU A 114 18.41 2.55 -1.68
C LEU A 114 19.73 2.02 -1.12
N GLY A 115 19.85 0.70 -0.94
CA GLY A 115 21.04 0.04 -0.42
C GLY A 115 21.19 0.12 1.10
N GLN A 116 20.14 0.54 1.81
CA GLN A 116 20.13 0.57 3.27
C GLN A 116 19.60 -0.75 3.84
N GLY A 117 20.07 -1.12 5.04
CA GLY A 117 19.52 -2.25 5.78
C GLY A 117 18.12 -1.95 6.31
N VAL A 118 17.42 -3.00 6.77
CA VAL A 118 16.21 -2.86 7.60
C VAL A 118 16.59 -2.94 9.07
N ASP A 119 15.91 -2.17 9.92
CA ASP A 119 16.17 -2.13 11.37
C ASP A 119 16.08 -3.51 12.03
N SER A 120 15.16 -4.35 11.56
CA SER A 120 14.99 -5.73 12.02
C SER A 120 14.51 -6.62 10.89
N ARG A 121 15.30 -7.66 10.59
CA ARG A 121 14.92 -8.69 9.61
C ARG A 121 13.62 -9.40 10.01
N ALA A 122 13.39 -9.62 11.30
CA ALA A 122 12.17 -10.24 11.81
C ALA A 122 10.94 -9.34 11.60
N SER A 123 11.08 -8.03 11.84
CA SER A 123 10.00 -7.07 11.59
C SER A 123 9.70 -6.96 10.09
N ALA A 124 10.72 -6.89 9.25
CA ALA A 124 10.56 -6.88 7.78
C ALA A 124 9.86 -8.17 7.29
N ALA A 125 10.26 -9.34 7.79
CA ALA A 125 9.61 -10.61 7.49
C ALA A 125 8.14 -10.63 7.94
N ASN A 126 7.84 -10.12 9.14
CA ASN A 126 6.48 -9.99 9.64
C ASN A 126 5.61 -9.13 8.72
N LYS A 127 6.10 -7.93 8.36
CA LYS A 127 5.39 -7.00 7.46
C LYS A 127 5.17 -7.63 6.08
N ALA A 128 6.15 -8.36 5.54
CA ALA A 128 6.04 -9.07 4.26
C ALA A 128 5.00 -10.19 4.33
N LEU A 129 5.03 -11.02 5.37
CA LEU A 129 4.04 -12.07 5.59
C LEU A 129 2.63 -11.48 5.76
N ALA A 130 2.50 -10.39 6.50
CA ALA A 130 1.24 -9.68 6.68
C ALA A 130 0.69 -9.13 5.35
N ALA A 131 1.55 -8.61 4.47
CA ALA A 131 1.16 -8.13 3.15
C ALA A 131 0.61 -9.27 2.27
N VAL A 132 1.30 -10.42 2.24
CA VAL A 132 0.84 -11.62 1.55
C VAL A 132 -0.50 -12.08 2.14
N GLY A 133 -0.62 -12.06 3.47
CA GLY A 133 -1.84 -12.36 4.20
C GLY A 133 -3.03 -11.53 3.80
N ALA A 134 -2.87 -10.20 3.77
CA ALA A 134 -3.93 -9.29 3.38
C ALA A 134 -4.45 -9.60 1.97
N VAL A 135 -3.56 -9.90 1.01
CA VAL A 135 -3.94 -10.28 -0.35
C VAL A 135 -4.71 -11.62 -0.36
N LEU A 136 -4.20 -12.64 0.33
CA LEU A 136 -4.81 -13.96 0.40
C LEU A 136 -6.18 -13.93 1.09
N LEU A 137 -6.30 -13.22 2.22
CA LEU A 137 -7.55 -13.03 2.97
C LEU A 137 -8.60 -12.29 2.14
N ALA A 138 -8.21 -11.20 1.47
CA ALA A 138 -9.10 -10.48 0.56
C ALA A 138 -9.54 -11.36 -0.62
N ALA A 139 -8.63 -12.14 -1.20
CA ALA A 139 -8.96 -13.08 -2.27
C ALA A 139 -9.96 -14.15 -1.81
N THR A 140 -9.78 -14.73 -0.62
CA THR A 140 -10.73 -15.69 -0.04
C THR A 140 -12.08 -15.04 0.28
N ALA A 141 -12.10 -13.83 0.84
CA ALA A 141 -13.32 -13.10 1.17
C ALA A 141 -14.10 -12.61 -0.06
N THR A 142 -13.44 -12.51 -1.22
CA THR A 142 -14.02 -12.07 -2.49
C THR A 142 -14.23 -13.21 -3.48
N ALA A 143 -13.78 -14.43 -3.17
CA ALA A 143 -13.98 -15.61 -4.00
C ALA A 143 -15.48 -15.91 -4.14
N ARG A 144 -16.12 -15.30 -5.14
CA ARG A 144 -17.53 -15.53 -5.47
C ARG A 144 -17.68 -16.94 -6.04
N SER A 145 -18.74 -17.62 -5.61
CA SER A 145 -19.24 -18.83 -6.27
C SER A 145 -19.66 -18.52 -7.71
N GLY A 146 -18.74 -18.72 -8.66
CA GLY A 146 -19.02 -19.23 -10.00
C GLY A 146 -19.97 -18.49 -10.93
N ARG A 147 -20.31 -17.20 -10.73
CA ARG A 147 -21.08 -16.48 -11.75
C ARG A 147 -20.18 -16.23 -12.97
N ARG A 148 -20.47 -16.99 -14.03
CA ARG A 148 -19.93 -16.82 -15.37
C ARG A 148 -20.14 -15.36 -15.79
N PRO A 149 -19.09 -14.60 -16.16
CA PRO A 149 -19.33 -13.35 -16.86
C PRO A 149 -20.04 -13.70 -18.17
N ALA A 150 -21.27 -13.23 -18.33
CA ALA A 150 -21.91 -13.11 -19.63
C ALA A 150 -21.08 -12.16 -20.50
N GLY A 151 -21.18 -12.28 -21.82
CA GLY A 151 -20.25 -11.75 -22.82
C GLY A 151 -19.55 -10.44 -22.46
N THR A 152 -18.22 -10.43 -22.59
CA THR A 152 -17.39 -9.27 -22.21
C THR A 152 -17.39 -8.24 -23.33
N ALA A 153 -18.32 -7.28 -23.30
CA ALA A 153 -18.15 -6.06 -24.09
C ALA A 153 -16.99 -5.24 -23.49
N VAL A 154 -15.98 -4.95 -24.32
CA VAL A 154 -14.84 -4.12 -23.92
C VAL A 154 -15.26 -2.66 -23.96
N ARG A 155 -15.28 -2.01 -22.79
CA ARG A 155 -15.66 -0.60 -22.70
C ARG A 155 -14.63 0.29 -23.42
N ALA A 156 -15.11 1.30 -24.15
CA ALA A 156 -14.25 2.31 -24.77
C ALA A 156 -13.43 3.04 -23.70
N PRO A 157 -12.18 3.46 -24.01
CA PRO A 157 -11.38 4.23 -23.08
C PRO A 157 -12.06 5.55 -22.75
N SER A 158 -12.14 5.91 -21.46
CA SER A 158 -12.79 7.14 -21.04
C SER A 158 -12.08 7.83 -19.88
N ALA A 159 -12.13 9.16 -19.89
CA ALA A 159 -11.70 9.98 -18.77
C ALA A 159 -12.59 9.75 -17.55
N ALA A 160 -12.06 9.99 -16.35
CA ALA A 160 -12.86 9.91 -15.13
C ALA A 160 -13.87 11.07 -15.04
N PRO A 161 -14.97 10.90 -14.30
CA PRO A 161 -15.90 11.99 -13.97
C PRO A 161 -15.20 13.18 -13.30
N GLN A 162 -15.74 14.39 -13.47
CA GLN A 162 -15.17 15.63 -12.92
C GLN A 162 -14.82 15.56 -11.42
N PRO A 163 -15.64 14.99 -10.52
CA PRO A 163 -15.27 14.89 -9.10
C PRO A 163 -13.98 14.07 -8.86
N VAL A 164 -13.74 13.04 -9.67
CA VAL A 164 -12.53 12.22 -9.59
C VAL A 164 -11.32 12.98 -10.15
N GLN A 165 -11.53 13.82 -11.17
CA GLN A 165 -10.48 14.71 -11.68
C GLN A 165 -10.10 15.78 -10.65
N LEU A 166 -11.09 16.35 -9.93
CA LEU A 166 -10.85 17.29 -8.84
C LEU A 166 -10.07 16.64 -7.69
N ALA A 167 -10.42 15.39 -7.32
CA ALA A 167 -9.64 14.63 -6.35
C ALA A 167 -8.18 14.44 -6.81
N ALA A 168 -7.96 14.15 -8.09
CA ALA A 168 -6.61 14.02 -8.63
C ALA A 168 -5.82 15.34 -8.63
N TRP A 169 -6.49 16.46 -8.92
CA TRP A 169 -5.91 17.80 -8.76
C TRP A 169 -5.51 18.08 -7.31
N ALA A 170 -6.42 17.84 -6.36
CA ALA A 170 -6.13 18.00 -4.93
C ALA A 170 -4.93 17.15 -4.50
N GLY A 171 -4.89 15.87 -4.91
CA GLY A 171 -3.75 14.98 -4.63
C GLY A 171 -2.43 15.46 -5.25
N THR A 172 -2.47 16.09 -6.42
CA THR A 172 -1.27 16.65 -7.07
C THR A 172 -0.79 17.91 -6.33
N LEU A 173 -1.73 18.83 -6.03
CA LEU A 173 -1.43 20.10 -5.37
C LEU A 173 -0.96 19.91 -3.92
N ALA A 174 -1.35 18.82 -3.27
CA ALA A 174 -0.92 18.49 -1.92
C ALA A 174 0.61 18.35 -1.77
N PHE A 175 1.34 18.05 -2.86
CA PHE A 175 2.80 17.99 -2.85
C PHE A 175 3.49 19.34 -3.12
N VAL A 176 2.76 20.41 -3.46
CA VAL A 176 3.37 21.72 -3.75
C VAL A 176 4.15 22.28 -2.54
N PRO A 177 3.63 22.27 -1.31
CA PRO A 177 4.40 22.75 -0.15
C PRO A 177 5.67 21.91 0.10
N TYR A 178 5.58 20.60 -0.12
CA TYR A 178 6.71 19.69 -0.01
C TYR A 178 7.79 19.98 -1.07
N ALA A 179 7.37 20.17 -2.33
CA ALA A 179 8.29 20.53 -3.40
C ALA A 179 8.95 21.90 -3.15
N ALA A 180 8.20 22.90 -2.68
CA ALA A 180 8.75 24.20 -2.33
C ALA A 180 9.80 24.10 -1.21
N MET A 181 9.49 23.36 -0.13
CA MET A 181 10.44 23.08 0.95
C MET A 181 11.73 22.43 0.43
N LYS A 182 11.60 21.38 -0.40
CA LYS A 182 12.77 20.70 -0.99
C LYS A 182 13.59 21.61 -1.89
N LEU A 183 12.95 22.45 -2.71
CA LEU A 183 13.64 23.41 -3.56
C LEU A 183 14.41 24.46 -2.75
N VAL A 184 13.87 24.92 -1.61
CA VAL A 184 14.58 25.85 -0.72
C VAL A 184 15.86 25.20 -0.19
N TRP A 185 15.81 23.95 0.29
CA TRP A 185 17.02 23.25 0.73
C TRP A 185 17.99 23.00 -0.43
N ALA A 186 17.48 22.62 -1.60
CA ALA A 186 18.29 22.40 -2.81
C ALA A 186 19.08 23.63 -3.24
N SER A 187 18.47 24.82 -3.11
CA SER A 187 19.11 26.09 -3.42
C SER A 187 20.04 26.61 -2.32
N GLY A 188 20.38 25.79 -1.32
CA GLY A 188 21.19 26.18 -0.16
C GLY A 188 20.47 27.07 0.86
N GLY A 189 19.15 27.22 0.72
CA GLY A 189 18.32 27.96 1.65
C GLY A 189 18.09 27.21 2.97
N THR A 190 17.46 27.90 3.91
CA THR A 190 17.09 27.36 5.23
C THR A 190 15.58 27.26 5.33
N PHE A 191 15.08 26.10 5.75
CA PHE A 191 13.67 25.86 6.03
C PHE A 191 13.53 25.08 7.33
N ALA A 192 12.58 25.47 8.18
CA ALA A 192 12.37 24.86 9.51
C ALA A 192 13.69 24.80 10.33
N GLY A 193 14.48 25.88 10.27
CA GLY A 193 15.73 26.01 11.00
C GLY A 193 16.89 25.12 10.53
N ILE A 194 16.73 24.35 9.44
CA ILE A 194 17.79 23.51 8.86
C ILE A 194 18.15 24.04 7.46
N SER A 195 19.44 24.24 7.22
CA SER A 195 19.98 24.54 5.90
C SER A 195 20.12 23.29 5.03
N GLY A 196 20.14 23.44 3.70
CA GLY A 196 20.38 22.32 2.78
C GLY A 196 21.68 21.56 3.07
N ALA A 197 22.75 22.27 3.45
CA ALA A 197 24.04 21.66 3.79
C ALA A 197 23.97 20.82 5.08
N GLU A 198 23.26 21.31 6.11
CA GLU A 198 23.04 20.56 7.34
C GLU A 198 22.18 19.32 7.10
N MET A 199 21.15 19.42 6.26
CA MET A 199 20.32 18.27 5.87
C MET A 199 21.16 17.19 5.17
N LEU A 200 22.00 17.58 4.22
CA LEU A 200 22.88 16.64 3.51
C LEU A 200 23.88 15.97 4.45
N ALA A 201 24.51 16.75 5.34
CA ALA A 201 25.44 16.22 6.34
C ALA A 201 24.75 15.27 7.33
N MET A 202 23.48 15.51 7.64
CA MET A 202 22.67 14.64 8.50
C MET A 202 22.31 13.33 7.80
N SER A 203 21.91 13.39 6.53
CA SER A 203 21.68 12.19 5.71
C SER A 203 22.94 11.33 5.59
N GLU A 204 24.12 11.94 5.42
CA GLU A 204 25.40 11.22 5.41
C GLU A 204 25.68 10.51 6.74
N ARG A 205 25.49 11.21 7.87
CA ARG A 205 25.62 10.61 9.23
C ARG A 205 24.65 9.45 9.46
N ASN A 206 23.46 9.53 8.87
CA ASN A 206 22.44 8.49 8.96
C ASN A 206 22.69 7.31 8.01
N GLY A 207 23.85 7.27 7.34
CA GLY A 207 24.24 6.16 6.47
C GLY A 207 23.48 6.13 5.14
N ALA A 208 23.10 7.30 4.63
CA ALA A 208 22.59 7.43 3.27
C ALA A 208 23.61 6.88 2.27
N SER A 209 23.14 6.14 1.26
CA SER A 209 24.02 5.62 0.22
C SER A 209 24.55 6.75 -0.68
N GLY A 210 25.66 6.53 -1.37
CA GLY A 210 26.24 7.54 -2.27
C GLY A 210 25.27 8.02 -3.36
N LEU A 211 24.37 7.14 -3.84
CA LEU A 211 23.31 7.54 -4.77
C LEU A 211 22.27 8.47 -4.13
N PHE A 212 21.91 8.22 -2.86
CA PHE A 212 21.01 9.08 -2.10
C PHE A 212 21.62 10.47 -1.91
N LEU A 213 22.88 10.53 -1.46
CA LEU A 213 23.61 11.79 -1.27
C LEU A 213 23.77 12.57 -2.58
N ALA A 214 24.04 11.87 -3.69
CA ALA A 214 24.13 12.49 -5.00
C ALA A 214 22.80 13.12 -5.42
N LEU A 215 21.68 12.41 -5.28
CA LEU A 215 20.35 12.96 -5.57
C LEU A 215 20.04 14.15 -4.64
N GLU A 216 20.30 14.00 -3.34
CA GLU A 216 19.98 15.00 -2.33
C GLU A 216 20.75 16.30 -2.54
N SER A 217 22.00 16.22 -3.01
CA SER A 217 22.78 17.40 -3.42
C SER A 217 22.18 18.19 -4.58
N TRP A 218 21.26 17.57 -5.35
CA TRP A 218 20.49 18.22 -6.43
C TRP A 218 19.08 18.62 -5.94
N GLY A 219 18.78 18.47 -4.65
CA GLY A 219 17.44 18.70 -4.10
C GLY A 219 16.43 17.60 -4.41
N LEU A 220 16.87 16.53 -5.05
CA LEU A 220 16.02 15.40 -5.39
C LEU A 220 16.24 14.36 -4.31
N ASP A 221 15.20 13.96 -3.59
CA ASP A 221 15.30 12.76 -2.76
C ASP A 221 14.42 11.66 -3.36
N PRO A 222 14.61 10.40 -2.94
CA PRO A 222 13.79 9.28 -3.41
C PRO A 222 12.29 9.53 -3.21
N THR A 223 11.91 10.27 -2.16
CA THR A 223 10.50 10.62 -1.91
C THR A 223 9.94 11.61 -2.93
N ALA A 224 10.73 12.57 -3.42
CA ALA A 224 10.34 13.48 -4.49
C ALA A 224 10.16 12.72 -5.81
N LEU A 225 11.06 11.79 -6.14
CA LEU A 225 10.93 10.94 -7.32
C LEU A 225 9.68 10.05 -7.24
N LEU A 226 9.45 9.43 -6.08
CA LEU A 226 8.24 8.65 -5.82
C LEU A 226 6.97 9.51 -5.88
N ALA A 227 7.01 10.76 -5.43
CA ALA A 227 5.90 11.69 -5.54
C ALA A 227 5.59 12.01 -7.01
N VAL A 228 6.61 12.25 -7.84
CA VAL A 228 6.43 12.46 -9.30
C VAL A 228 5.84 11.23 -9.97
N LEU A 229 6.38 10.03 -9.69
CA LEU A 229 5.83 8.77 -10.19
C LEU A 229 4.40 8.54 -9.70
N GLY A 230 4.11 8.92 -8.46
CA GLY A 230 2.78 8.91 -7.89
C GLY A 230 1.81 9.81 -8.64
N VAL A 231 2.16 11.09 -8.82
CA VAL A 231 1.35 12.04 -9.60
C VAL A 231 1.12 11.52 -11.02
N PHE A 232 2.15 10.98 -11.67
CA PHE A 232 2.02 10.35 -12.98
C PHE A 232 1.00 9.19 -12.94
N LEU A 233 1.14 8.29 -11.97
CA LEU A 233 0.20 7.17 -11.78
C LEU A 233 -1.24 7.66 -11.55
N LEU A 234 -1.44 8.63 -10.67
CA LEU A 234 -2.73 9.24 -10.34
C LEU A 234 -3.40 9.80 -11.60
N TRP A 235 -2.67 10.53 -12.44
CA TRP A 235 -3.19 11.03 -13.71
C TRP A 235 -3.43 9.93 -14.72
N GLY A 236 -2.65 8.86 -14.73
CA GLY A 236 -2.90 7.66 -15.54
C GLY A 236 -4.23 7.00 -15.18
N LEU A 237 -4.58 6.92 -13.89
CA LEU A 237 -5.87 6.37 -13.44
C LEU A 237 -7.06 7.23 -13.87
N VAL A 238 -6.85 8.53 -14.10
CA VAL A 238 -7.92 9.49 -14.37
C VAL A 238 -8.08 9.79 -15.86
N ARG A 239 -7.00 9.73 -16.63
CA ARG A 239 -6.99 10.06 -18.07
C ARG A 239 -7.12 8.80 -18.95
N PRO A 240 -7.55 8.96 -20.22
CA PRO A 240 -7.67 7.83 -21.15
C PRO A 240 -6.35 7.09 -21.42
N TRP A 241 -5.20 7.78 -21.30
CA TRP A 241 -3.89 7.20 -21.60
C TRP A 241 -3.45 6.13 -20.60
N GLY A 242 -4.04 6.05 -19.40
CA GLY A 242 -3.82 4.90 -18.51
C GLY A 242 -4.65 3.67 -18.89
N GLN A 243 -5.48 3.74 -19.93
CA GLN A 243 -6.22 2.61 -20.48
C GLN A 243 -5.72 2.19 -21.87
N VAL A 244 -5.07 3.13 -22.58
CA VAL A 244 -4.48 2.91 -23.91
C VAL A 244 -3.12 3.61 -23.96
N PHE A 245 -2.10 2.86 -24.35
CA PHE A 245 -0.74 3.38 -24.48
C PHE A 245 -0.68 4.58 -25.45
N PRO A 246 -0.12 5.72 -25.01
CA PRO A 246 -0.08 6.97 -25.78
C PRO A 246 0.87 6.87 -26.98
N ARG A 247 0.77 7.83 -27.92
CA ARG A 247 1.52 7.80 -29.19
C ARG A 247 3.03 7.84 -29.03
N TRP A 248 3.54 8.40 -27.93
CA TRP A 248 4.97 8.47 -27.61
C TRP A 248 5.56 7.13 -27.15
N THR A 249 4.72 6.15 -26.77
CA THR A 249 5.19 4.77 -26.49
C THR A 249 5.30 3.98 -27.80
N LEU A 250 6.35 4.23 -28.59
CA LEU A 250 6.49 3.75 -29.98
C LEU A 250 6.07 2.28 -30.19
N PHE A 251 6.54 1.36 -29.33
CA PHE A 251 6.27 -0.08 -29.45
C PHE A 251 4.89 -0.52 -28.97
N LEU A 252 4.21 0.28 -28.14
CA LEU A 252 2.96 -0.07 -27.48
C LEU A 252 1.78 0.80 -27.91
N ARG A 253 2.01 1.81 -28.76
CA ARG A 253 1.03 2.78 -29.22
C ARG A 253 -0.31 2.13 -29.59
N GLY A 254 -1.39 2.64 -29.00
CA GLY A 254 -2.75 2.19 -29.30
C GLY A 254 -3.14 0.85 -28.69
N ARG A 255 -2.20 0.11 -28.08
CA ARG A 255 -2.52 -1.12 -27.34
C ARG A 255 -3.20 -0.77 -26.01
N ARG A 256 -4.06 -1.67 -25.55
CA ARG A 256 -4.68 -1.55 -24.23
C ARG A 256 -3.65 -1.75 -23.14
N VAL A 257 -3.68 -0.89 -22.13
CA VAL A 257 -2.88 -1.05 -20.93
C VAL A 257 -3.50 -2.19 -20.11
N PRO A 258 -2.74 -3.23 -19.73
CA PRO A 258 -3.23 -4.26 -18.84
C PRO A 258 -3.74 -3.62 -17.55
N ARG A 259 -5.00 -3.88 -17.19
CA ARG A 259 -5.69 -3.23 -16.06
C ARG A 259 -4.91 -3.26 -14.75
N TRP A 260 -4.19 -4.35 -14.48
CA TRP A 260 -3.42 -4.52 -13.26
C TRP A 260 -2.14 -3.69 -13.23
N LEU A 261 -1.64 -3.24 -14.38
CA LEU A 261 -0.41 -2.46 -14.48
C LEU A 261 -0.50 -1.12 -13.71
N PRO A 262 -1.51 -0.25 -13.94
CA PRO A 262 -1.68 0.94 -13.11
C PRO A 262 -2.41 0.64 -11.80
N LEU A 263 -3.27 -0.38 -11.75
CA LEU A 263 -4.08 -0.61 -10.56
C LEU A 263 -3.30 -1.21 -9.40
N ALA A 264 -2.37 -2.14 -9.64
CA ALA A 264 -1.58 -2.75 -8.57
C ALA A 264 -0.79 -1.71 -7.76
N PRO A 265 0.04 -0.83 -8.37
CA PRO A 265 0.72 0.22 -7.62
C PRO A 265 -0.25 1.23 -7.01
N ALA A 266 -1.41 1.50 -7.64
CA ALA A 266 -2.41 2.41 -7.08
C ALA A 266 -3.08 1.85 -5.82
N VAL A 267 -3.42 0.57 -5.81
CA VAL A 267 -3.98 -0.10 -4.63
C VAL A 267 -2.95 -0.18 -3.53
N LEU A 268 -1.69 -0.49 -3.87
CA LEU A 268 -0.60 -0.49 -2.90
C LEU A 268 -0.41 0.91 -2.28
N GLY A 269 -0.27 1.95 -3.11
CA GLY A 269 -0.14 3.33 -2.66
C GLY A 269 -1.34 3.84 -1.88
N ALA A 270 -2.57 3.48 -2.26
CA ALA A 270 -3.78 3.80 -1.51
C ALA A 270 -3.80 3.14 -0.12
N ALA A 271 -3.42 1.86 -0.05
CA ALA A 271 -3.41 1.08 1.18
C ALA A 271 -2.32 1.55 2.16
N THR A 272 -1.22 2.14 1.68
CA THR A 272 -0.14 2.65 2.52
C THR A 272 -0.28 4.14 2.80
N LEU A 273 -0.44 4.99 1.79
CA LEU A 273 -0.37 6.45 1.97
C LEU A 273 -1.62 7.02 2.65
N ALA A 274 -2.81 6.48 2.37
CA ALA A 274 -4.03 7.03 2.94
C ALA A 274 -4.10 6.83 4.46
N PRO A 275 -3.89 5.62 5.01
CA PRO A 275 -3.86 5.46 6.46
C PRO A 275 -2.68 6.19 7.10
N TYR A 276 -1.54 6.30 6.41
CA TYR A 276 -0.37 7.03 6.91
C TYR A 276 -0.62 8.49 7.10
N GLY A 277 -1.06 9.15 6.03
CA GLY A 277 -1.35 10.55 6.10
C GLY A 277 -2.50 10.84 7.06
N VAL A 278 -3.58 10.05 7.06
CA VAL A 278 -4.73 10.30 7.95
C VAL A 278 -4.37 10.13 9.42
N ALA A 279 -3.70 9.03 9.78
CA ALA A 279 -3.27 8.82 11.16
C ALA A 279 -2.20 9.85 11.57
N GLY A 280 -1.27 10.16 10.66
CA GLY A 280 -0.25 11.20 10.85
C GLY A 280 -0.87 12.57 11.10
N VAL A 281 -1.82 13.00 10.26
CA VAL A 281 -2.57 14.25 10.46
C VAL A 281 -3.30 14.24 11.80
N GLY A 282 -3.96 13.15 12.18
CA GLY A 282 -4.60 13.02 13.49
C GLY A 282 -3.61 13.22 14.65
N TYR A 283 -2.44 12.59 14.57
CA TYR A 283 -1.36 12.79 15.54
C TYR A 283 -0.87 14.24 15.56
N LEU A 284 -0.67 14.88 14.40
CA LEU A 284 -0.23 16.27 14.32
C LEU A 284 -1.28 17.26 14.86
N VAL A 285 -2.58 16.98 14.70
CA VAL A 285 -3.65 17.74 15.35
C VAL A 285 -3.51 17.66 16.87
N LEU A 286 -3.34 16.46 17.42
CA LEU A 286 -3.14 16.26 18.86
C LEU A 286 -1.86 16.93 19.36
N ALA A 287 -0.78 16.88 18.58
CA ALA A 287 0.48 17.52 18.92
C ALA A 287 0.37 19.06 18.89
N THR A 288 -0.31 19.61 17.88
CA THR A 288 -0.58 21.05 17.78
C THR A 288 -1.46 21.54 18.94
N ALA A 289 -2.39 20.71 19.40
CA ALA A 289 -3.23 21.00 20.57
C ALA A 289 -2.51 20.78 21.93
N GLY A 290 -1.24 20.35 21.93
CA GLY A 290 -0.50 20.06 23.15
C GLY A 290 -0.92 18.77 23.89
N VAL A 291 -1.76 17.94 23.27
CA VAL A 291 -2.26 16.68 23.85
C VAL A 291 -1.25 15.55 23.67
N ALA A 292 -0.54 15.53 22.54
CA ALA A 292 0.50 14.54 22.24
C ALA A 292 1.89 15.21 22.17
N PRO A 293 2.96 14.55 22.64
CA PRO A 293 4.30 15.13 22.54
C PRO A 293 4.81 15.05 21.10
N MET A 294 5.45 16.11 20.61
CA MET A 294 6.22 16.11 19.36
C MET A 294 7.72 16.10 19.69
N ARG A 295 8.40 15.02 19.27
CA ARG A 295 9.87 14.96 19.38
C ARG A 295 10.48 15.84 18.30
N ARG A 296 11.43 16.69 18.68
CA ARG A 296 12.19 17.51 17.71
C ARG A 296 13.00 16.68 16.73
N GLY A 297 13.44 15.48 17.13
CA GLY A 297 14.37 14.68 16.33
C GLY A 297 15.65 15.46 16.05
N ASP A 298 16.00 15.56 14.77
CA ASP A 298 17.16 16.31 14.30
C ASP A 298 16.87 17.78 14.00
N PHE A 299 15.62 18.24 14.19
CA PHE A 299 15.26 19.64 14.03
C PHE A 299 15.67 20.49 15.25
N PRO A 300 15.96 21.79 15.05
CA PRO A 300 16.33 22.69 16.15
C PRO A 300 15.25 22.77 17.23
N SER A 301 13.97 22.77 16.84
CA SER A 301 12.83 22.81 17.74
C SER A 301 11.75 21.77 17.39
N SER A 302 10.89 21.44 18.36
CA SER A 302 9.69 20.63 18.09
C SER A 302 8.69 21.33 17.17
N GLY A 303 8.70 22.66 17.11
CA GLY A 303 7.86 23.45 16.19
C GLY A 303 8.29 23.28 14.74
N ASP A 304 9.60 23.26 14.48
CA ASP A 304 10.17 22.99 13.16
C ASP A 304 9.82 21.58 12.67
N ALA A 305 9.99 20.59 13.56
CA ALA A 305 9.58 19.21 13.27
C ALA A 305 8.08 19.10 12.99
N LEU A 306 7.24 19.84 13.74
CA LEU A 306 5.79 19.88 13.56
C LEU A 306 5.42 20.50 12.20
N LEU A 307 6.08 21.58 11.79
CA LEU A 307 5.87 22.24 10.49
C LEU A 307 6.17 21.29 9.33
N VAL A 308 7.33 20.64 9.34
CA VAL A 308 7.72 19.66 8.31
C VAL A 308 6.78 18.45 8.33
N GLY A 309 6.40 17.99 9.52
CA GLY A 309 5.41 16.94 9.70
C GLY A 309 4.08 17.26 9.03
N TRP A 310 3.54 18.46 9.23
CA TRP A 310 2.29 18.92 8.59
C TRP A 310 2.38 18.90 7.06
N ILE A 311 3.47 19.40 6.50
CA ILE A 311 3.70 19.39 5.06
C ILE A 311 3.66 17.95 4.51
N GLY A 312 4.39 17.03 5.13
CA GLY A 312 4.46 15.63 4.68
C GLY A 312 3.15 14.87 4.88
N MET A 313 2.57 14.90 6.08
CA MET A 313 1.41 14.09 6.42
C MET A 313 0.14 14.54 5.70
N VAL A 314 -0.05 15.84 5.48
CA VAL A 314 -1.16 16.35 4.66
C VAL A 314 -0.99 15.92 3.21
N ALA A 315 0.23 16.02 2.67
CA ALA A 315 0.52 15.56 1.32
C ALA A 315 0.14 14.08 1.15
N PHE A 316 0.60 13.21 2.06
CA PHE A 316 0.26 11.79 2.04
C PHE A 316 -1.22 11.51 2.25
N ALA A 317 -1.90 12.25 3.13
CA ALA A 317 -3.32 12.05 3.41
C ALA A 317 -4.17 12.36 2.19
N VAL A 318 -4.00 13.56 1.65
CA VAL A 318 -4.78 14.06 0.50
C VAL A 318 -4.47 13.22 -0.73
N TYR A 319 -3.19 12.93 -1.00
CA TYR A 319 -2.80 12.09 -2.13
C TYR A 319 -3.30 10.65 -1.98
N GLY A 320 -3.18 10.04 -0.80
CA GLY A 320 -3.66 8.68 -0.53
C GLY A 320 -5.17 8.54 -0.75
N VAL A 321 -5.95 9.52 -0.28
CA VAL A 321 -7.40 9.58 -0.53
C VAL A 321 -7.69 9.76 -2.02
N ALA A 322 -6.97 10.67 -2.71
CA ALA A 322 -7.12 10.89 -4.14
C ALA A 322 -6.86 9.62 -4.97
N VAL A 323 -5.77 8.90 -4.68
CA VAL A 323 -5.44 7.62 -5.33
C VAL A 323 -6.50 6.57 -5.03
N THR A 324 -7.03 6.51 -3.81
CA THR A 324 -8.13 5.57 -3.46
C THR A 324 -9.37 5.82 -4.34
N ILE A 325 -9.78 7.09 -4.47
CA ILE A 325 -10.91 7.50 -5.31
C ILE A 325 -10.63 7.20 -6.79
N ALA A 326 -9.45 7.56 -7.28
CA ALA A 326 -9.04 7.34 -8.67
C ALA A 326 -8.94 5.85 -9.02
N ALA A 327 -8.34 5.03 -8.14
CA ALA A 327 -8.23 3.59 -8.30
C ALA A 327 -9.60 2.92 -8.35
N ARG A 328 -10.52 3.30 -7.44
CA ARG A 328 -11.91 2.81 -7.46
C ARG A 328 -12.61 3.19 -8.77
N SER A 329 -12.47 4.43 -9.21
CA SER A 329 -13.06 4.90 -10.45
C SER A 329 -12.49 4.18 -11.67
N TYR A 330 -11.16 4.06 -11.77
CA TYR A 330 -10.47 3.33 -12.83
C TYR A 330 -10.90 1.86 -12.87
N TRP A 331 -10.98 1.22 -11.69
CA TRP A 331 -11.43 -0.15 -11.55
C TRP A 331 -12.84 -0.35 -12.10
N LEU A 332 -13.77 0.58 -11.86
CA LEU A 332 -15.15 0.53 -12.38
C LEU A 332 -15.20 0.79 -13.90
N ARG A 333 -14.40 1.73 -14.42
CA ARG A 333 -14.35 2.01 -15.87
C ARG A 333 -13.73 0.87 -16.69
N THR A 334 -12.82 0.11 -16.07
CA THR A 334 -12.10 -1.01 -16.71
C THR A 334 -12.65 -2.40 -16.40
N ARG A 335 -13.72 -2.51 -15.61
CA ARG A 335 -14.43 -3.78 -15.43
C ARG A 335 -15.05 -4.21 -16.77
N PRO A 336 -14.99 -5.49 -17.14
CA PRO A 336 -15.79 -6.00 -18.24
C PRO A 336 -17.27 -5.66 -17.99
N ALA A 337 -17.93 -5.08 -18.99
CA ALA A 337 -19.37 -4.87 -18.89
C ALA A 337 -20.05 -6.24 -18.95
N THR A 338 -20.94 -6.51 -18.00
CA THR A 338 -21.92 -7.58 -18.14
C THR A 338 -22.99 -7.06 -19.10
N VAL A 339 -23.01 -7.62 -20.31
CA VAL A 339 -24.16 -7.54 -21.20
C VAL A 339 -25.23 -8.51 -20.72
#